data_AF-A0A955PXV3-F1
#
_entry.id   AF-A0A955PXV3-F1
#
_cell.length_a   1.000
_cell.length_b   1.000
_cell.length_c   1.000
_cell.angle_alpha   90.00
_cell.angle_beta   90.00
_cell.angle_gamma   90.00
#
_symmetry.space_group_name_H-M   'P 1'
#
loop_
_entity.id
_entity.type
_entity.pdbx_description
1 polymer ?
#
loop_
_entity_poly.entity_id
_entity_poly.type
_entity_poly.pdbx_seq_one_letter_code
_entity_poly.pdbx_strand_id
1 'polypeptide(L)'
;VVKDITERKRIDEALRKIAQSDPAPGSMAFLRFLVRDLCQALNVPYAILAELESPARPQTHTVAIWSNGTFGENMPWTPPSAIFEQLLKVKGCHGDNLDSPLFPPDSPLGSWSIISYLGTALRGRTGQIIGILLVFSPVAIRNIHVAQ
;
A
#
# COMPACT_ATOMS: atom_id res chain seq x y z
N VAL A 1 -21.85 12.77 -19.43
CA VAL A 1 -20.86 12.69 -18.33
C VAL A 1 -21.40 11.72 -17.27
N VAL A 2 -21.10 10.41 -17.35
CA VAL A 2 -21.71 9.37 -16.49
C VAL A 2 -20.69 8.32 -16.00
N LYS A 3 -19.38 8.49 -16.27
CA LYS A 3 -18.37 7.46 -15.97
C LYS A 3 -17.77 7.49 -14.55
N ASP A 4 -17.88 8.61 -13.84
CA ASP A 4 -17.21 8.79 -12.52
C ASP A 4 -17.90 8.11 -11.33
N ILE A 5 -19.23 7.99 -11.36
CA ILE A 5 -20.00 7.56 -10.17
C ILE A 5 -19.83 6.05 -9.91
N THR A 6 -19.62 5.27 -10.96
CA THR A 6 -19.59 3.80 -10.87
C THR A 6 -18.29 3.28 -10.27
N GLU A 7 -17.15 3.91 -10.58
CA GLU A 7 -15.83 3.52 -10.06
C GLU A 7 -15.68 3.91 -8.59
N ARG A 8 -16.10 5.13 -8.22
CA ARG A 8 -16.07 5.58 -6.82
C ARG A 8 -16.93 4.71 -5.92
N LYS A 9 -18.11 4.32 -6.39
CA LYS A 9 -18.98 3.38 -5.67
C LYS A 9 -18.35 2.00 -5.48
N ARG A 10 -17.62 1.48 -6.48
CA ARG A 10 -16.94 0.17 -6.36
C ARG A 10 -15.85 0.17 -5.31
N ILE A 11 -15.10 1.26 -5.19
CA ILE A 11 -14.04 1.40 -4.19
C ILE A 11 -14.63 1.59 -2.80
N ASP A 12 -15.64 2.45 -2.65
CA ASP A 12 -16.36 2.61 -1.37
C ASP A 12 -17.01 1.28 -0.94
N GLU A 13 -17.53 0.51 -1.89
CA GLU A 13 -18.11 -0.80 -1.63
C GLU A 13 -17.05 -1.86 -1.28
N ALA A 14 -15.86 -1.80 -1.88
CA ALA A 14 -14.72 -2.64 -1.51
C ALA A 14 -14.22 -2.29 -0.10
N LEU A 15 -14.03 -1.01 0.22
CA LEU A 15 -13.64 -0.53 1.55
C LEU A 15 -14.70 -0.86 2.61
N ARG A 16 -15.98 -0.78 2.25
CA ARG A 16 -17.10 -1.17 3.10
C ARG A 16 -17.15 -2.68 3.31
N LYS A 17 -16.90 -3.50 2.29
CA LYS A 17 -16.80 -4.96 2.40
C LYS A 17 -15.61 -5.38 3.26
N ILE A 18 -14.48 -4.69 3.13
CA ILE A 18 -13.32 -4.82 4.01
C ILE A 18 -13.77 -4.56 5.46
N ALA A 19 -14.39 -3.41 5.75
CA ALA A 19 -14.85 -3.06 7.10
C ALA A 19 -15.94 -3.99 7.68
N GLN A 20 -16.65 -4.75 6.82
CA GLN A 20 -17.76 -5.63 7.21
C GLN A 20 -17.37 -7.12 7.31
N SER A 21 -16.19 -7.51 6.81
CA SER A 21 -15.75 -8.90 6.88
C SER A 21 -15.02 -9.14 8.19
N ASP A 22 -15.76 -9.68 9.17
CA ASP A 22 -15.33 -9.96 10.54
C ASP A 22 -14.33 -11.13 10.58
N PRO A 23 -13.05 -10.81 10.84
CA PRO A 23 -12.45 -11.18 12.12
C PRO A 23 -12.01 -9.89 12.81
N ALA A 24 -12.65 -9.54 13.94
CA ALA A 24 -12.43 -8.41 14.84
C ALA A 24 -11.58 -7.27 14.24
N PRO A 25 -12.13 -6.05 13.99
CA PRO A 25 -11.38 -4.92 13.41
C PRO A 25 -9.98 -4.79 14.02
N GLY A 26 -8.94 -4.97 13.18
CA GLY A 26 -7.54 -5.00 13.62
C GLY A 26 -6.91 -6.38 13.78
N SER A 27 -7.62 -7.48 13.47
CA SER A 27 -7.01 -8.80 13.43
C SER A 27 -6.02 -8.95 12.27
N MET A 28 -4.99 -9.79 12.46
CA MET A 28 -4.01 -10.10 11.41
C MET A 28 -4.65 -10.64 10.12
N ALA A 29 -5.79 -11.34 10.23
CA ALA A 29 -6.51 -11.88 9.08
C ALA A 29 -7.16 -10.78 8.25
N PHE A 30 -7.79 -9.78 8.89
CA PHE A 30 -8.35 -8.61 8.21
C PHE A 30 -7.27 -7.85 7.43
N LEU A 31 -6.13 -7.58 8.06
CA LEU A 31 -5.03 -6.83 7.44
C LEU A 31 -4.42 -7.57 6.23
N ARG A 32 -4.37 -8.91 6.29
CA ARG A 32 -3.99 -9.74 5.14
C ARG A 32 -5.00 -9.63 4.01
N PHE A 33 -6.30 -9.72 4.28
CA PHE A 33 -7.31 -9.57 3.23
C PHE A 33 -7.33 -8.16 2.62
N LEU A 34 -7.11 -7.11 3.44
CA LEU A 34 -7.01 -5.73 2.95
C LEU A 34 -5.95 -5.58 1.84
N VAL A 35 -4.71 -6.06 2.04
CA VAL A 35 -3.65 -5.90 1.03
C VAL A 35 -3.95 -6.68 -0.25
N ARG A 36 -4.53 -7.88 -0.14
CA ARG A 36 -4.99 -8.68 -1.30
C ARG A 36 -6.10 -7.97 -2.07
N ASP A 37 -7.14 -7.53 -1.36
CA ASP A 37 -8.33 -6.95 -1.98
C ASP A 37 -7.99 -5.61 -2.64
N LEU A 38 -7.05 -4.85 -2.05
CA LEU A 38 -6.51 -3.63 -2.66
C LEU A 38 -5.75 -3.92 -3.96
N CYS A 39 -4.90 -4.94 -3.98
CA CYS A 39 -4.24 -5.40 -5.21
C CYS A 39 -5.24 -5.77 -6.31
N GLN A 40 -6.31 -6.48 -5.95
CA GLN A 40 -7.37 -6.86 -6.89
C GLN A 40 -8.15 -5.65 -7.40
N ALA A 41 -8.52 -4.72 -6.52
CA ALA A 41 -9.28 -3.53 -6.89
C ALA A 41 -8.51 -2.59 -7.82
N LEU A 42 -7.21 -2.44 -7.60
CA LEU A 42 -6.33 -1.59 -8.42
C LEU A 42 -5.69 -2.34 -9.60
N ASN A 43 -5.93 -3.66 -9.71
CA ASN A 43 -5.29 -4.54 -10.69
C ASN A 43 -3.76 -4.41 -10.68
N VAL A 44 -3.17 -4.47 -9.48
CA VAL A 44 -1.72 -4.39 -9.24
C VAL A 44 -1.21 -5.65 -8.54
N PRO A 45 0.01 -6.12 -8.85
CA PRO A 45 0.51 -7.40 -8.37
C PRO A 45 0.97 -7.41 -6.90
N TYR A 46 1.36 -6.25 -6.35
CA TYR A 46 2.05 -6.21 -5.05
C TYR A 46 1.43 -5.18 -4.10
N ALA A 47 1.36 -5.54 -2.82
CA ALA A 47 1.00 -4.63 -1.75
C ALA A 47 1.74 -4.99 -0.46
N ILE A 48 2.12 -3.95 0.29
CA ILE A 48 2.72 -4.05 1.61
C ILE A 48 1.93 -3.17 2.57
N LEU A 49 1.53 -3.77 3.69
CA LEU A 49 1.14 -3.05 4.88
C LEU A 49 2.25 -3.22 5.91
N ALA A 50 2.74 -2.11 6.45
CA ALA A 50 3.78 -2.11 7.47
C ALA A 50 3.42 -1.21 8.66
N GLU A 51 3.85 -1.60 9.84
CA GLU A 51 3.78 -0.78 11.05
C GLU A 51 5.11 -0.07 11.28
N LEU A 52 5.05 1.18 11.76
CA LEU A 52 6.27 1.90 12.15
C LEU A 52 6.66 1.50 13.57
N GLU A 53 7.95 1.23 13.79
CA GLU A 53 8.48 1.07 15.15
C GLU A 53 8.46 2.40 15.92
N SER A 54 8.63 3.51 15.21
CA SER A 54 8.61 4.85 15.80
C SER A 54 8.18 5.90 14.76
N PRO A 55 7.39 6.92 15.13
CA PRO A 55 6.96 7.97 14.21
C PRO A 55 8.12 8.74 13.56
N ALA A 56 9.30 8.75 14.19
CA ALA A 56 10.46 9.51 13.76
C ALA A 56 11.48 8.66 12.97
N ARG A 57 11.27 7.35 12.82
CA ARG A 57 12.20 6.45 12.12
C ARG A 57 11.50 5.76 10.95
N PRO A 58 12.19 5.58 9.81
CA PRO A 58 11.64 4.84 8.68
C PRO A 58 11.66 3.33 8.90
N GLN A 59 12.12 2.84 10.05
CA GLN A 59 12.19 1.40 10.30
C GLN A 59 10.78 0.87 10.57
N THR A 60 10.38 -0.11 9.76
CA THR A 60 9.06 -0.71 9.80
C THR A 60 9.15 -2.23 9.88
N HIS A 61 8.07 -2.84 10.35
CA HIS A 61 7.85 -4.27 10.21
C HIS A 61 6.64 -4.49 9.32
N THR A 62 6.76 -5.37 8.32
CA THR A 62 5.60 -5.69 7.49
C THR A 62 4.60 -6.48 8.32
N VAL A 63 3.34 -6.07 8.26
CA VAL A 63 2.21 -6.75 8.90
C VAL A 63 1.54 -7.71 7.92
N ALA A 64 1.49 -7.33 6.65
CA ALA A 64 1.02 -8.19 5.57
C ALA A 64 1.70 -7.83 4.25
N ILE A 65 2.04 -8.86 3.47
CA ILE A 65 2.57 -8.74 2.12
C ILE A 65 1.69 -9.56 1.18
N TRP A 66 1.18 -8.94 0.12
CA TRP A 66 0.62 -9.63 -1.03
C TRP A 66 1.62 -9.56 -2.18
N SER A 67 1.96 -10.71 -2.74
CA SER A 67 2.92 -10.85 -3.82
C SER A 67 2.38 -11.75 -4.91
N ASN A 68 1.91 -11.13 -6.00
CA ASN A 68 1.54 -11.79 -7.25
C ASN A 68 0.71 -13.08 -7.09
N GLY A 69 -0.38 -13.00 -6.32
CA GLY A 69 -1.30 -14.13 -6.13
C GLY A 69 -1.11 -14.92 -4.83
N THR A 70 -0.06 -14.65 -4.07
CA THR A 70 0.21 -15.33 -2.79
C THR A 70 0.53 -14.34 -1.67
N PHE A 71 0.42 -14.80 -0.43
CA PHE A 71 0.87 -14.03 0.73
C PHE A 71 2.35 -14.28 0.98
N GLY A 72 3.11 -13.20 1.17
CA GLY A 72 4.51 -13.25 1.56
C GLY A 72 4.69 -13.41 3.07
N GLU A 73 5.90 -13.79 3.48
CA GLU A 73 6.33 -13.77 4.89
C GLU A 73 6.63 -12.35 5.36
N ASN A 74 6.32 -12.08 6.63
CA ASN A 74 6.59 -10.77 7.21
C ASN A 74 8.08 -10.63 7.53
N MET A 75 8.64 -9.45 7.24
CA MET A 75 10.05 -9.12 7.42
C MET A 75 10.22 -7.70 7.97
N PRO A 76 11.37 -7.40 8.62
CA PRO A 76 11.80 -6.02 8.79
C PRO A 76 11.94 -5.36 7.42
N TRP A 77 11.42 -4.15 7.30
CA TRP A 77 11.39 -3.45 6.03
C TRP A 77 11.57 -1.96 6.25
N THR A 78 12.24 -1.31 5.30
CA THR A 78 12.40 0.15 5.30
C THR A 78 11.88 0.64 3.96
N PRO A 79 10.79 1.44 3.91
CA PRO A 79 10.35 2.05 2.68
C PRO A 79 11.46 2.96 2.13
N PRO A 80 11.57 3.10 0.80
CA PRO A 80 12.50 4.03 0.19
C PRO A 80 12.35 5.44 0.78
N SER A 81 13.47 6.12 1.07
CA SER A 81 13.46 7.41 1.78
C SER A 81 12.56 8.45 1.10
N ALA A 82 12.57 8.50 -0.24
CA ALA A 82 11.71 9.39 -1.00
C ALA A 82 10.20 9.16 -0.75
N ILE A 83 9.77 7.90 -0.61
CA ILE A 83 8.39 7.53 -0.30
C ILE A 83 8.06 7.93 1.14
N PHE A 84 8.94 7.61 2.08
CA PHE A 84 8.75 7.91 3.49
C PHE A 84 8.62 9.42 3.73
N GLU A 85 9.50 10.22 3.11
CA GLU A 85 9.47 11.69 3.21
C GLU A 85 8.20 12.31 2.64
N GLN A 86 7.65 11.77 1.55
CA GLN A 86 6.36 12.22 1.02
C GLN A 86 5.23 11.92 2.01
N LEU A 87 5.20 10.71 2.56
CA LEU A 87 4.19 10.27 3.51
C LEU A 87 4.19 11.07 4.83
N LEU A 88 5.33 11.64 5.22
CA LEU A 88 5.40 12.58 6.35
C LEU A 88 4.61 13.87 6.08
N LYS A 89 4.65 14.40 4.86
CA LYS A 89 4.15 15.73 4.49
C LYS A 89 2.69 15.73 4.04
N VAL A 90 2.27 14.70 3.32
CA VAL A 90 0.95 14.63 2.67
C VAL A 90 0.22 13.34 3.05
N LYS A 91 -1.07 13.22 2.68
CA LYS A 91 -1.88 12.04 3.02
C LYS A 91 -1.44 10.79 2.25
N GLY A 92 -1.06 10.94 0.98
CA GLY A 92 -0.63 9.86 0.11
C GLY A 92 0.61 10.18 -0.70
N CYS A 93 1.22 9.16 -1.27
CA CYS A 93 2.38 9.25 -2.14
C CYS A 93 2.13 8.44 -3.41
N HIS A 94 2.71 8.86 -4.52
CA HIS A 94 2.70 8.08 -5.75
C HIS A 94 3.94 8.36 -6.57
N GLY A 95 4.31 7.38 -7.39
CA GLY A 95 5.30 7.53 -8.44
C GLY A 95 4.90 6.64 -9.60
N ASP A 96 5.14 7.10 -10.82
CA ASP A 96 4.82 6.34 -12.02
C ASP A 96 5.95 6.48 -13.04
N ASN A 97 6.24 5.40 -13.76
CA ASN A 97 7.33 5.32 -14.74
C ASN A 97 8.66 5.85 -14.19
N LEU A 98 9.06 5.35 -13.01
CA LEU A 98 10.36 5.67 -12.43
C LEU A 98 11.48 5.29 -13.42
N ASP A 99 12.48 6.16 -13.56
CA ASP A 99 13.62 5.96 -14.48
C ASP A 99 14.47 4.72 -14.11
N SER A 100 14.34 4.25 -12.87
CA SER A 100 14.98 3.03 -12.38
C SER A 100 14.04 2.27 -11.42
N PRO A 101 14.27 0.95 -11.23
CA PRO A 101 13.50 0.17 -10.27
C PRO A 101 13.58 0.76 -8.86
N LEU A 102 12.44 0.83 -8.18
CA LEU A 102 12.31 1.40 -6.85
C LEU A 102 13.15 0.66 -5.80
N PHE A 103 13.31 -0.65 -5.99
CA PHE A 103 14.10 -1.51 -5.11
C PHE A 103 15.39 -1.95 -5.81
N PRO A 104 16.53 -1.96 -5.11
CA PRO A 104 17.77 -2.52 -5.66
C PRO A 104 17.57 -3.97 -6.14
N PRO A 105 18.14 -4.36 -7.30
CA PRO A 105 17.97 -5.72 -7.85
C PRO A 105 18.42 -6.85 -6.91
N ASP A 106 19.37 -6.57 -6.02
CA ASP A 106 19.94 -7.48 -5.03
C ASP A 106 19.16 -7.52 -3.69
N SER A 107 18.13 -6.68 -3.54
CA SER A 107 17.27 -6.70 -2.36
C SER A 107 16.23 -7.83 -2.42
N PRO A 108 15.62 -8.22 -1.28
CA PRO A 108 14.54 -9.21 -1.25
C PRO A 108 13.34 -8.90 -2.16
N LEU A 109 13.14 -7.61 -2.49
CA LEU A 109 12.05 -7.14 -3.36
C LEU A 109 12.54 -6.76 -4.77
N GLY A 110 13.83 -6.94 -5.09
CA GLY A 110 14.43 -6.55 -6.37
C GLY A 110 13.82 -7.27 -7.56
N SER A 111 13.39 -8.53 -7.37
CA SER A 111 12.72 -9.34 -8.39
C SER A 111 11.34 -8.80 -8.82
N TRP A 112 10.77 -7.86 -8.07
CA TRP A 112 9.47 -7.27 -8.40
C TRP A 112 9.56 -6.24 -9.54
N SER A 113 10.77 -5.72 -9.82
CA SER A 113 11.03 -4.74 -10.89
C SER A 113 10.06 -3.54 -10.86
N ILE A 114 9.80 -3.03 -9.66
CA ILE A 114 8.81 -1.98 -9.43
C ILE A 114 9.25 -0.67 -10.08
N ILE A 115 8.39 -0.10 -10.93
CA ILE A 115 8.57 1.24 -11.50
C ILE A 115 7.41 2.19 -11.21
N SER A 116 6.36 1.69 -10.55
CA SER A 116 5.20 2.49 -10.18
C SER A 116 4.69 2.08 -8.81
N TYR A 117 4.24 3.06 -8.02
CA TYR A 117 3.72 2.84 -6.68
C TYR A 117 2.64 3.87 -6.32
N LEU A 118 1.78 3.47 -5.39
CA LEU A 118 0.79 4.33 -4.75
C LEU A 118 0.72 3.95 -3.27
N GLY A 119 0.61 4.92 -2.38
CA GLY A 119 0.51 4.63 -0.96
C GLY A 119 -0.10 5.73 -0.13
N THR A 120 -0.34 5.38 1.13
CA THR A 120 -0.89 6.28 2.16
C THR A 120 -0.29 5.97 3.51
N ALA A 121 -0.17 7.00 4.34
CA ALA A 121 0.17 6.85 5.74
C ALA A 121 -1.10 6.51 6.52
N LEU A 122 -1.03 5.49 7.38
CA LEU A 122 -2.04 5.22 8.40
C LEU A 122 -1.70 6.07 9.62
N ARG A 123 -2.65 6.92 10.03
CA ARG A 123 -2.43 7.88 11.12
C ARG A 123 -3.27 7.50 12.33
N GLY A 124 -2.66 7.60 13.51
CA GLY A 124 -3.33 7.43 14.78
C GLY A 124 -4.21 8.64 15.12
N ARG A 125 -4.94 8.55 16.24
CA ARG A 125 -5.85 9.61 16.71
C ARG A 125 -5.18 10.97 16.92
N THR A 126 -3.89 10.98 17.23
CA THR A 126 -3.10 12.21 17.45
C THR A 126 -2.34 12.68 16.20
N GLY A 127 -2.64 12.11 15.01
CA GLY A 127 -2.08 12.53 13.72
C GLY A 127 -0.70 11.98 13.37
N GLN A 128 -0.04 11.30 14.31
CA GLN A 128 1.20 10.56 14.09
C GLN A 128 0.99 9.38 13.15
N ILE A 129 2.00 9.07 12.34
CA ILE A 129 2.00 7.89 11.48
C ILE A 129 2.22 6.65 12.35
N ILE A 130 1.30 5.69 12.23
CA ILE A 130 1.35 4.39 12.92
C ILE A 130 1.61 3.24 11.95
N GLY A 131 1.44 3.47 10.64
CA GLY A 131 1.72 2.48 9.62
C GLY A 131 1.72 3.08 8.22
N ILE A 132 2.09 2.26 7.24
CA ILE A 132 2.16 2.62 5.83
C ILE A 132 1.49 1.52 5.03
N LEU A 133 0.64 1.90 4.09
CA LEU A 133 0.04 1.02 3.11
C LEU A 133 0.51 1.45 1.73
N LEU A 134 1.18 0.54 1.02
CA LEU A 134 1.73 0.77 -0.31
C LEU A 134 1.31 -0.34 -1.26
N VAL A 135 1.00 0.02 -2.49
CA VAL A 135 0.88 -0.88 -3.62
C VAL A 135 1.95 -0.59 -4.64
N PHE A 136 2.39 -1.62 -5.34
CA PHE A 136 3.48 -1.53 -6.30
C PHE A 136 3.14 -2.28 -7.58
N SER A 137 3.73 -1.82 -8.69
CA SER A 137 3.55 -2.42 -9.99
C SER A 137 4.82 -2.27 -10.85
N PRO A 138 5.15 -3.29 -11.67
CA PRO A 138 6.20 -3.19 -12.69
C PRO A 138 5.72 -2.45 -13.96
N VAL A 139 4.47 -1.97 -13.97
CA VAL A 139 3.87 -1.17 -15.04
C VAL A 139 3.08 -0.01 -14.43
N ALA A 140 2.75 0.99 -15.25
CA ALA A 140 2.01 2.15 -14.79
C ALA A 140 0.68 1.82 -14.10
N ILE A 141 0.48 2.38 -12.91
CA ILE A 141 -0.76 2.21 -12.14
C ILE A 141 -1.79 3.19 -12.70
N ARG A 142 -2.84 2.67 -13.33
CA ARG A 142 -3.94 3.47 -13.87
C ARG A 142 -4.93 3.83 -12.74
N ASN A 143 -5.66 4.94 -12.90
CA ASN A 143 -6.70 5.42 -11.97
C ASN A 143 -6.20 5.98 -10.62
N ILE A 144 -5.21 6.88 -10.62
CA ILE A 144 -4.61 7.49 -9.41
C ILE A 144 -5.54 8.51 -8.70
N HIS A 145 -6.68 8.90 -9.29
CA HIS A 145 -7.60 9.93 -8.75
C HIS A 145 -8.24 9.61 -7.37
N VAL A 146 -7.95 8.45 -6.80
CA VAL A 146 -8.54 7.97 -5.53
C VAL A 146 -7.71 8.39 -4.29
N ALA A 147 -6.51 8.93 -4.47
CA ALA A 147 -5.58 9.24 -3.37
C ALA A 147 -5.39 10.74 -3.06
N GLN A 148 -6.22 11.63 -3.65
CA GLN A 148 -6.19 13.08 -3.38
C GLN A 148 -7.22 13.50 -2.33
#